data_AF-A0A7C7TLL5-F1
#
_entry.id   AF-A0A7C7TLL5-F1
#
_cell.length_a   1.000
_cell.length_b   1.000
_cell.length_c   1.000
_cell.angle_alpha   90.00
_cell.angle_beta   90.00
_cell.angle_gamma   90.00
#
_symmetry.space_group_name_H-M   'P 1'
#
loop_
_entity.id
_entity.type
_entity.pdbx_description
1 polymer ?
#
loop_
_entity_poly.entity_id
_entity_poly.type
_entity_poly.pdbx_seq_one_letter_code
_entity_poly.pdbx_strand_id
1 'polypeptide(L)'
;MRCLPERLRERGYASSWVYGSDSNLDGQTTFLPRIGFERLVDEFDFPASAIRLGWGYSDDDLFRVWESVLDETPEPFFSSALTSTNHHPFKVPEKYKLGRGDKYVDHYRESVYYTDAMLGQFLKRI
;
A
#
# COMPACT_ATOMS: atom_id res chain seq x y z
N MET A 1 -26.04 -2.83 -3.68
CA MET A 1 -25.44 -2.44 -2.39
C MET A 1 -24.45 -1.33 -2.69
N ARG A 2 -24.56 -0.16 -2.05
CA ARG A 2 -23.63 0.96 -2.26
C ARG A 2 -22.57 0.97 -1.17
N CYS A 3 -21.30 0.91 -1.54
CA CYS A 3 -20.17 0.92 -0.61
C CYS A 3 -19.68 2.35 -0.33
N LEU A 4 -18.77 2.50 0.64
CA LEU A 4 -18.28 3.81 1.08
C LEU A 4 -17.73 4.70 -0.06
N PRO A 5 -16.89 4.22 -1.00
CA PRO A 5 -16.37 5.06 -2.08
C PRO A 5 -17.49 5.67 -2.93
N GLU A 6 -18.47 4.86 -3.35
CA GLU A 6 -19.63 5.33 -4.12
C GLU A 6 -20.42 6.41 -3.37
N ARG A 7 -20.63 6.24 -2.05
CA ARG A 7 -21.35 7.23 -1.23
C ARG A 7 -20.58 8.53 -1.05
N LEU A 8 -19.25 8.49 -1.05
CA LEU A 8 -18.40 9.68 -0.93
C LEU A 8 -18.32 10.41 -2.28
N ARG A 9 -18.26 9.67 -3.40
CA ARG A 9 -18.34 10.25 -4.74
C ARG A 9 -19.62 11.06 -4.96
N GLU A 10 -20.77 10.59 -4.46
CA GLU A 10 -22.04 11.35 -4.45
C GLU A 10 -21.95 12.70 -3.71
N ARG A 11 -20.93 12.87 -2.84
CA ARG A 11 -20.64 14.09 -2.08
C ARG A 11 -19.47 14.89 -2.66
N GLY A 12 -19.01 14.54 -3.86
CA GLY A 12 -17.92 15.24 -4.55
C GLY A 12 -16.52 14.79 -4.14
N TYR A 13 -16.36 13.66 -3.45
CA TYR A 13 -15.04 13.13 -3.12
C TYR A 13 -14.44 12.37 -4.31
N ALA A 14 -13.18 12.65 -4.65
CA ALA A 14 -12.39 11.76 -5.47
C ALA A 14 -12.00 10.50 -4.68
N SER A 15 -11.79 9.36 -5.34
CA SER A 15 -11.41 8.12 -4.65
C SER A 15 -10.28 7.33 -5.31
N SER A 16 -9.36 6.82 -4.50
CA SER A 16 -8.22 6.03 -5.00
C SER A 16 -7.85 4.84 -4.11
N TRP A 17 -7.40 3.76 -4.75
CA TRP A 17 -6.83 2.57 -4.14
C TRP A 17 -5.40 2.37 -4.65
N VAL A 18 -4.44 2.25 -3.75
CA VAL A 18 -3.01 2.08 -4.07
C VAL A 18 -2.52 0.74 -3.51
N TYR A 19 -1.92 -0.08 -4.37
CA TYR A 19 -1.47 -1.41 -4.01
C TYR A 19 -0.11 -1.73 -4.63
N GLY A 20 0.80 -2.31 -3.86
CA GLY A 20 2.17 -2.61 -4.31
C GLY A 20 2.31 -3.89 -5.14
N SER A 21 1.21 -4.58 -5.46
CA SER A 21 1.22 -5.82 -6.26
C SER A 21 0.18 -5.74 -7.38
N ASP A 22 0.14 -6.74 -8.24
CA ASP A 22 -0.90 -6.90 -9.27
C ASP A 22 -2.30 -6.90 -8.64
N SER A 23 -3.13 -5.90 -8.97
CA SER A 23 -4.50 -5.80 -8.47
C SER A 23 -5.43 -6.87 -9.07
N ASN A 24 -5.01 -7.59 -10.09
CA ASN A 24 -5.75 -8.74 -10.59
C ASN A 24 -5.73 -9.91 -9.58
N LEU A 25 -4.70 -9.97 -8.73
CA LEU A 25 -4.67 -10.87 -7.58
C LEU A 25 -5.83 -10.52 -6.63
N ASP A 26 -6.55 -11.56 -6.20
CA ASP A 26 -7.78 -11.46 -5.41
C ASP A 26 -8.92 -10.64 -6.06
N GLY A 27 -8.85 -10.39 -7.37
CA GLY A 27 -9.93 -9.80 -8.16
C GLY A 27 -10.20 -8.32 -7.87
N GLN A 28 -9.21 -7.58 -7.37
CA GLN A 28 -9.38 -6.17 -7.00
C GLN A 28 -9.67 -5.28 -8.22
N THR A 29 -9.08 -5.58 -9.39
CA THR A 29 -9.40 -4.94 -10.69
C THR A 29 -10.88 -5.03 -11.06
N THR A 30 -11.57 -6.08 -10.60
CA THR A 30 -13.01 -6.26 -10.84
C THR A 30 -13.86 -5.68 -9.71
N PHE A 31 -13.44 -5.87 -8.46
CA PHE A 31 -14.24 -5.51 -7.29
C PHE A 31 -14.20 -4.01 -6.98
N LEU A 32 -13.02 -3.39 -6.96
CA LEU A 32 -12.85 -2.00 -6.51
C LEU A 32 -13.63 -0.99 -7.37
N PRO A 33 -13.62 -1.06 -8.72
CA PRO A 33 -14.43 -0.15 -9.54
C PRO A 33 -15.93 -0.34 -9.32
N ARG A 34 -16.38 -1.59 -9.08
CA ARG A 34 -17.80 -1.90 -8.81
C ARG A 34 -18.29 -1.31 -7.50
N ILE A 35 -17.42 -1.12 -6.51
CA ILE A 35 -17.77 -0.50 -5.22
C ILE A 35 -17.52 1.01 -5.18
N GLY A 36 -17.07 1.58 -6.30
CA GLY A 36 -17.03 3.02 -6.53
C GLY A 36 -15.66 3.68 -6.41
N PHE A 37 -14.55 2.95 -6.27
CA PHE A 37 -13.22 3.53 -6.42
C PHE A 37 -12.99 4.00 -7.86
N GLU A 38 -12.41 5.18 -8.03
CA GLU A 38 -12.23 5.81 -9.34
C GLU A 38 -10.82 5.61 -9.90
N ARG A 39 -9.78 5.71 -9.05
CA ARG A 39 -8.38 5.48 -9.43
C ARG A 39 -7.87 4.22 -8.75
N LEU A 40 -7.39 3.27 -9.55
CA LEU A 40 -6.63 2.11 -9.06
C LEU A 40 -5.18 2.34 -9.48
N VAL A 41 -4.25 2.21 -8.53
CA VAL A 41 -2.81 2.27 -8.74
C VAL A 41 -2.23 0.95 -8.26
N ASP A 42 -1.52 0.25 -9.13
CA ASP A 42 -0.98 -1.07 -8.82
C ASP A 42 0.50 -1.20 -9.26
N GLU A 43 1.05 -2.42 -9.24
CA GLU A 43 2.47 -2.62 -9.50
C GLU A 43 2.96 -2.10 -10.87
N PHE A 44 2.07 -1.92 -11.85
CA PHE A 44 2.43 -1.41 -13.17
C PHE A 44 2.64 0.11 -13.18
N ASP A 45 2.21 0.82 -12.13
CA ASP A 45 2.36 2.27 -11.98
C ASP A 45 3.61 2.67 -11.17
N PHE A 46 4.33 1.70 -10.60
CA PHE A 46 5.51 1.96 -9.77
C PHE A 46 6.75 2.23 -10.63
N PRO A 47 7.68 3.09 -10.17
CA PRO A 47 8.91 3.35 -10.89
C PRO A 47 9.79 2.09 -10.94
N ALA A 48 10.57 1.94 -12.02
CA ALA A 48 11.47 0.80 -12.19
C ALA A 48 12.53 0.65 -11.08
N SER A 49 12.78 1.71 -10.30
CA SER A 49 13.69 1.72 -9.15
C SER A 49 13.05 1.23 -7.85
N ALA A 50 11.73 0.98 -7.83
CA ALA A 50 11.02 0.52 -6.63
C ALA A 50 11.52 -0.86 -6.20
N ILE A 51 11.59 -1.07 -4.89
CA ILE A 51 12.16 -2.27 -4.28
C ILE A 51 11.04 -3.27 -4.03
N ARG A 52 11.15 -4.47 -4.61
CA ARG A 52 10.20 -5.56 -4.36
C ARG A 52 10.59 -6.38 -3.13
N LEU A 53 9.66 -6.53 -2.19
CA LEU A 53 9.81 -7.35 -0.98
C LEU A 53 8.69 -8.38 -0.90
N GLY A 54 9.01 -9.62 -1.26
CA GLY A 54 8.05 -10.73 -1.20
C GLY A 54 6.96 -10.58 -2.25
N TRP A 55 5.73 -10.32 -1.81
CA TRP A 55 4.52 -10.35 -2.64
C TRP A 55 4.29 -9.08 -3.46
N GLY A 56 4.95 -7.97 -3.12
CA GLY A 56 4.79 -6.69 -3.80
C GLY A 56 5.98 -5.76 -3.59
N TYR A 57 5.81 -4.51 -3.99
CA TYR A 57 6.72 -3.43 -3.64
C TYR A 57 6.71 -3.16 -2.14
N SER A 58 7.86 -2.67 -1.67
CA SER A 58 8.11 -2.37 -0.27
C SER A 58 7.12 -1.34 0.26
N ASP A 59 6.83 -1.38 1.56
CA ASP A 59 5.91 -0.40 2.16
C ASP A 59 6.47 1.04 2.06
N ASP A 60 7.80 1.23 2.00
CA ASP A 60 8.44 2.53 1.69
C ASP A 60 8.00 3.05 0.32
N ASP A 61 8.19 2.23 -0.72
CA ASP A 61 7.84 2.59 -2.09
C ASP A 61 6.32 2.78 -2.26
N LEU A 62 5.51 1.92 -1.62
CA LEU A 62 4.06 2.07 -1.59
C LEU A 62 3.66 3.42 -1.02
N PHE A 63 4.23 3.83 0.11
CA PHE A 63 3.91 5.11 0.72
C PHE A 63 4.39 6.30 -0.09
N ARG A 64 5.51 6.19 -0.83
CA ARG A 64 5.96 7.25 -1.77
C ARG A 64 5.02 7.40 -2.96
N VAL A 65 4.58 6.28 -3.54
CA VAL A 65 3.58 6.32 -4.61
C VAL A 65 2.26 6.87 -4.07
N TRP A 66 1.85 6.46 -2.87
CA TRP A 66 0.63 6.95 -2.26
C TRP A 66 0.67 8.46 -2.00
N GLU A 67 1.78 8.97 -1.48
CA GLU A 67 2.03 10.42 -1.32
C GLU A 67 1.85 11.18 -2.63
N SER A 68 2.46 10.74 -3.73
CA SER A 68 2.24 11.36 -5.05
C SER A 68 0.77 11.31 -5.49
N VAL A 69 0.07 10.20 -5.23
CA VAL A 69 -1.37 10.10 -5.52
C VAL A 69 -2.16 11.11 -4.69
N LEU A 70 -1.83 11.31 -3.41
CA LEU A 70 -2.50 12.27 -2.54
C LEU A 70 -2.26 13.71 -3.03
N ASP A 71 -1.01 14.07 -3.35
CA ASP A 71 -0.63 15.41 -3.84
C ASP A 71 -1.32 15.78 -5.15
N GLU A 72 -1.55 14.79 -6.03
CA GLU A 72 -2.22 14.98 -7.32
C GLU A 72 -3.76 14.99 -7.22
N THR A 73 -4.33 14.50 -6.11
CA THR A 73 -5.78 14.28 -6.01
C THR A 73 -6.48 15.53 -5.45
N PRO A 74 -7.45 16.12 -6.17
CA PRO A 74 -8.20 17.27 -5.67
C PRO A 74 -8.98 16.94 -4.38
N GLU A 75 -8.95 17.87 -3.42
CA GLU A 75 -9.79 17.78 -2.24
C GLU A 75 -11.26 18.14 -2.52
N PRO A 76 -12.23 17.49 -1.87
CA PRO A 76 -12.04 16.42 -0.89
C PRO A 76 -11.77 15.06 -1.55
N PHE A 77 -11.04 14.16 -0.86
CA PHE A 77 -10.76 12.81 -1.37
C PHE A 77 -10.89 11.71 -0.31
N PHE A 78 -11.08 10.49 -0.79
CA PHE A 78 -11.02 9.24 -0.02
C PHE A 78 -10.00 8.30 -0.66
N SER A 79 -8.85 8.17 -0.02
CA SER A 79 -7.74 7.38 -0.54
C SER A 79 -7.39 6.24 0.42
N SER A 80 -7.01 5.08 -0.11
CA SER A 80 -6.58 3.92 0.66
C SER A 80 -5.36 3.29 0.03
N ALA A 81 -4.42 2.84 0.85
CA ALA A 81 -3.27 2.04 0.42
C ALA A 81 -3.21 0.72 1.18
N LEU A 82 -2.86 -0.36 0.47
CA LEU A 82 -2.74 -1.71 1.05
C LEU A 82 -1.25 -2.13 1.11
N THR A 83 -0.70 -2.15 2.34
CA THR A 83 0.67 -2.62 2.63
C THR A 83 0.82 -4.12 2.40
N SER A 84 2.03 -4.57 2.03
CA SER A 84 2.28 -6.00 1.74
C SER A 84 3.56 -6.56 2.36
N THR A 85 4.46 -5.73 2.89
CA THR A 85 5.77 -6.22 3.37
C THR A 85 5.64 -7.16 4.58
N ASN A 86 4.63 -6.93 5.43
CA ASN A 86 4.31 -7.80 6.56
C ASN A 86 3.55 -9.09 6.16
N HIS A 87 3.83 -9.63 4.98
CA HIS A 87 3.32 -10.91 4.51
C HIS A 87 4.45 -11.94 4.42
N HIS A 88 4.14 -13.20 4.67
CA HIS A 88 5.12 -14.28 4.62
C HIS A 88 5.85 -14.31 3.24
N PRO A 89 7.17 -14.57 3.19
CA PRO A 89 8.05 -14.98 4.28
C PRO A 89 8.69 -13.81 5.07
N PHE A 90 8.07 -12.63 5.07
CA PHE A 90 8.49 -11.45 5.87
C PHE A 90 9.88 -10.93 5.48
N LYS A 91 10.08 -10.70 4.17
CA LYS A 91 11.33 -10.14 3.65
C LYS A 91 11.42 -8.65 4.00
N VAL A 92 12.54 -8.25 4.59
CA VAL A 92 12.86 -6.85 4.89
C VAL A 92 14.29 -6.51 4.47
N PRO A 93 14.64 -5.24 4.25
CA PRO A 93 16.02 -4.83 4.03
C PRO A 93 16.92 -5.15 5.24
N GLU A 94 18.20 -5.42 4.98
CA GLU A 94 19.15 -5.88 6.01
C GLU A 94 19.20 -4.99 7.26
N LYS A 95 19.11 -3.67 7.09
CA LYS A 95 19.10 -2.70 8.21
C LYS A 95 17.93 -2.84 9.18
N TYR A 96 16.88 -3.60 8.81
CA TYR A 96 15.72 -3.88 9.65
C TYR A 96 15.73 -5.30 10.23
N LYS A 97 16.76 -6.10 9.93
CA LYS A 97 16.99 -7.38 10.60
C LYS A 97 17.34 -7.13 12.05
N LEU A 98 16.67 -7.85 12.96
CA LEU A 98 16.83 -7.67 14.40
C LEU A 98 17.93 -8.58 14.97
N GLY A 99 18.41 -9.56 14.21
CA GLY A 99 19.45 -10.50 14.63
C GLY A 99 19.07 -11.36 15.85
N ARG A 100 17.76 -11.49 16.13
CA ARG A 100 17.23 -12.22 17.30
C ARG A 100 17.02 -13.71 17.07
N GLY A 101 17.22 -14.18 15.84
CA GLY A 101 17.02 -15.56 15.43
C GLY A 101 16.62 -15.66 13.97
N ASP A 102 16.35 -16.90 13.53
CA ASP A 102 15.97 -17.25 12.16
C ASP A 102 14.65 -18.04 12.14
N LYS A 103 13.82 -17.87 13.17
CA LYS A 103 12.49 -18.50 13.21
C LYS A 103 11.51 -17.63 12.44
N TYR A 104 10.44 -18.25 11.94
CA TYR A 104 9.32 -17.55 11.29
C TYR A 104 8.79 -16.35 12.10
N VAL A 105 8.68 -16.50 13.42
CA VAL A 105 8.25 -15.43 14.34
C VAL A 105 9.26 -14.28 14.45
N ASP A 106 10.55 -14.54 14.24
CA ASP A 106 11.59 -13.52 14.25
C ASP A 106 11.48 -12.67 12.99
N HIS A 107 11.32 -13.28 11.81
CA HIS A 107 11.07 -12.54 10.57
C HIS A 107 9.76 -11.75 10.59
N TYR A 108 8.70 -12.31 11.16
CA TYR A 108 7.44 -11.57 11.36
C TYR A 108 7.64 -10.30 12.19
N ARG A 109 8.44 -10.36 13.27
CA ARG A 109 8.75 -9.18 14.09
C ARG A 109 9.58 -8.16 13.32
N GLU A 110 10.51 -8.62 12.48
CA GLU A 110 11.30 -7.76 11.60
C GLU A 110 10.42 -7.03 10.58
N SER A 111 9.44 -7.70 9.96
CA SER A 111 8.50 -7.05 9.03
C SER A 111 7.54 -6.10 9.71
N VAL A 112 7.03 -6.42 10.91
CA VAL A 112 6.25 -5.47 11.71
C VAL A 112 7.08 -4.22 12.03
N TYR A 113 8.34 -4.39 12.47
CA TYR A 113 9.25 -3.28 12.75
C TYR A 113 9.50 -2.43 11.50
N TYR A 114 9.72 -3.05 10.35
CA TYR A 114 9.89 -2.34 9.07
C TYR A 114 8.64 -1.53 8.70
N THR A 115 7.46 -2.16 8.66
CA THR A 115 6.20 -1.50 8.29
C THR A 115 5.88 -0.34 9.24
N ASP A 116 6.09 -0.50 10.55
CA ASP A 116 5.93 0.56 11.55
C ASP A 116 6.86 1.76 11.26
N ALA A 117 8.13 1.49 10.98
CA ALA A 117 9.08 2.54 10.65
C ALA A 117 8.71 3.29 9.35
N MET A 118 8.22 2.58 8.33
CA MET A 118 7.81 3.19 7.06
C MET A 118 6.53 4.01 7.21
N LEU A 119 5.55 3.51 7.96
CA LEU A 119 4.34 4.27 8.29
C LEU A 119 4.70 5.54 9.07
N GLY A 120 5.59 5.44 10.06
CA GLY A 120 6.06 6.59 10.82
C GLY A 120 6.83 7.62 9.97
N GLN A 121 7.50 7.20 8.90
CA GLN A 121 8.12 8.13 7.94
C GLN A 121 7.09 8.77 7.02
N PHE A 122 6.09 8.01 6.55
CA PHE A 122 4.99 8.52 5.73
C PHE A 122 4.20 9.61 6.47
N LEU A 123 3.78 9.34 7.70
CA LEU A 123 3.03 10.28 8.55
C LEU A 123 3.77 11.59 8.86
N LYS A 124 5.09 11.66 8.65
CA LYS A 124 5.89 12.89 8.81
C LYS A 124 5.95 13.74 7.54
N ARG A 125 5.58 13.17 6.39
CA ARG A 125 5.62 13.85 5.08
C ARG A 125 4.27 14.41 4.68
N ILE A 126 3.19 13.77 5.12
CA ILE A 126 1.81 14.27 4.96
C ILE A 126 1.38 15.23 6.06
#